data_AF-A0A1H9G7R1-F1
#
_entry.id   AF-A0A1H9G7R1-F1
#
_cell.length_a   1.000
_cell.length_b   1.000
_cell.length_c   1.000
_cell.angle_alpha   90.00
_cell.angle_beta   90.00
_cell.angle_gamma   90.00
#
_symmetry.space_group_name_H-M   'P 1'
#
loop_
_entity.id
_entity.type
_entity.pdbx_description
1 polymer ?
#
loop_
_entity_poly.entity_id
_entity_poly.type
_entity_poly.pdbx_seq_one_letter_code
_entity_poly.pdbx_strand_id
1 'polypeptide(L)'
;MVILDCFVLRDMEGDMNAPADRTAIRNAAANITIVDAARTVIAELGLAGMSLRTVAEQAEMSVGSISYRIGDRAALVTAVIAREIELADAVAKGFLLRLNGIEPVGAGLLPDLVGAWLDLMAGEQRISAIVTCELALLASRIPETVPDVPRLIDRSAAMWREMLKMSPDGDRLADAIHAYCLDERPFSIALGDMADYRLLRQSTIRALLRDPAEAPAPAASQWHMALVDRLAVPSADALDAADIIPQGPKAALADHVADLIVADGVGALSHRAVAQASGMAASSVAHHFPTHRDIVFGGVEAIYRRMRTDIRASNGTAPGSGTIIQLTHESALLANRNPAFLPFAIDMRRRRAENVHVQVAEWIGVPVDGDRARIQAIVVALIGHGLEILARGALAEPFPDMSRHFARIERSS
;
A
#
# COMPACT_ATOMS: atom_id res chain seq x y z
N MET A 1 66.24 1.42 5.45
CA MET A 1 67.16 2.42 6.04
C MET A 1 66.74 3.81 5.57
N VAL A 2 65.76 4.40 6.24
CA VAL A 2 65.63 5.84 6.50
C VAL A 2 64.92 5.91 7.86
N ILE A 3 65.66 6.42 8.85
CA ILE A 3 65.22 6.79 10.19
C ILE A 3 65.06 8.32 10.14
N LEU A 4 63.97 8.83 10.71
CA LEU A 4 63.67 10.19 11.23
C LEU A 4 62.14 10.36 11.09
N ASP A 5 61.31 10.72 12.08
CA ASP A 5 61.55 11.27 13.42
C ASP A 5 60.37 10.88 14.34
N CYS A 6 60.71 10.41 15.54
CA CYS A 6 59.85 10.53 16.70
C CYS A 6 59.92 11.99 17.16
N PHE A 7 58.76 12.66 17.33
CA PHE A 7 58.43 13.62 18.40
C PHE A 7 57.24 14.47 17.95
N VAL A 8 56.02 14.04 18.24
CA VAL A 8 54.93 14.77 18.94
C VAL A 8 53.82 13.74 19.16
N LEU A 9 54.00 12.88 20.17
CA LEU A 9 52.97 12.00 20.73
C LEU A 9 52.89 12.37 22.21
N ARG A 10 52.16 13.43 22.51
CA ARG A 10 51.58 13.72 23.83
C ARG A 10 50.50 14.78 23.65
N ASP A 11 49.33 14.44 24.20
CA ASP A 11 48.16 15.29 24.45
C ASP A 11 47.25 15.63 23.26
N MET A 12 46.62 14.61 22.67
CA MET A 12 45.32 14.76 21.99
C MET A 12 44.38 13.56 22.25
N GLU A 13 44.47 12.95 23.43
CA GLU A 13 43.56 11.89 23.89
C GLU A 13 42.53 12.38 24.93
N GLY A 14 42.31 13.69 24.99
CA GLY A 14 41.45 14.31 26.00
C GLY A 14 40.62 15.45 25.46
N ASP A 15 39.72 15.20 24.51
CA ASP A 15 38.54 16.08 24.32
C ASP A 15 37.37 15.47 23.52
N MET A 16 37.07 14.18 23.74
CA MET A 16 35.76 13.60 23.37
C MET A 16 35.18 12.86 24.56
N ASN A 17 34.43 13.56 25.43
CA ASN A 17 33.28 13.03 26.19
C ASN A 17 32.87 14.00 27.32
N ALA A 18 32.08 15.02 26.99
CA ALA A 18 31.34 15.76 28.01
C ALA A 18 30.09 14.96 28.46
N PRO A 19 29.66 15.02 29.74
CA PRO A 19 28.49 14.30 30.25
C PRO A 19 27.17 14.62 29.50
N ALA A 20 27.07 15.82 28.93
CA ALA A 20 25.91 16.28 28.16
C ALA A 20 25.74 15.49 26.84
N ASP A 21 26.84 15.17 26.16
CA ASP A 21 26.84 14.46 24.89
C ASP A 21 26.40 12.99 25.07
N ARG A 22 26.91 12.33 26.13
CA ARG A 22 26.46 10.97 26.50
C ARG A 22 24.97 10.91 26.86
N THR A 23 24.43 11.97 27.47
CA THR A 23 23.01 12.04 27.83
C THR A 23 22.14 12.25 26.59
N ALA A 24 22.58 13.10 25.65
CA ALA A 24 21.91 13.30 24.37
C ALA A 24 21.87 12.02 23.52
N ILE A 25 23.02 11.32 23.40
CA ILE A 25 23.13 10.05 22.67
C ILE A 25 22.19 8.98 23.26
N ARG A 26 22.18 8.85 24.59
CA ARG A 26 21.28 7.90 25.28
C ARG A 26 19.81 8.23 25.05
N ASN A 27 19.46 9.52 25.05
CA ASN A 27 18.09 9.95 24.79
C ASN A 27 17.67 9.69 23.34
N ALA A 28 18.55 9.95 22.38
CA ALA A 28 18.30 9.63 20.97
C ALA A 28 18.11 8.11 20.77
N ALA A 29 18.97 7.29 21.35
CA ALA A 29 18.85 5.83 21.29
C ALA A 29 17.52 5.32 21.89
N ALA A 30 17.14 5.84 23.07
CA ALA A 30 15.87 5.47 23.69
C ALA A 30 14.65 5.91 22.85
N ASN A 31 14.71 7.09 22.21
CA ASN A 31 13.66 7.55 21.32
C ASN A 31 13.53 6.64 20.09
N ILE A 32 14.66 6.20 19.51
CA ILE A 32 14.66 5.21 18.42
C ILE A 32 13.98 3.91 18.87
N THR A 33 14.31 3.39 20.05
CA THR A 33 13.66 2.18 20.60
C THR A 33 12.14 2.33 20.70
N ILE A 34 11.66 3.48 21.21
CA ILE A 34 10.21 3.74 21.33
C ILE A 34 9.55 3.80 19.94
N VAL A 35 10.18 4.47 18.98
CA VAL A 35 9.61 4.61 17.63
C VAL A 35 9.65 3.28 16.88
N ASP A 36 10.72 2.50 17.00
CA ASP A 36 10.79 1.17 16.40
C ASP A 36 9.79 0.19 17.05
N ALA A 37 9.53 0.30 18.36
CA ALA A 37 8.42 -0.42 19.01
C ALA A 37 7.05 0.00 18.45
N ALA A 38 6.83 1.30 18.21
CA ALA A 38 5.60 1.79 17.60
C ALA A 38 5.40 1.27 16.17
N ARG A 39 6.48 1.20 15.38
CA ARG A 39 6.46 0.60 14.04
C ARG A 39 6.06 -0.87 14.08
N THR A 40 6.58 -1.64 15.03
CA THR A 40 6.16 -3.04 15.24
C THR A 40 4.69 -3.15 15.60
N VAL A 41 4.20 -2.32 16.54
CA VAL A 41 2.77 -2.29 16.91
C VAL A 41 1.88 -1.98 15.70
N ILE A 42 2.26 -1.00 14.86
CA ILE A 42 1.51 -0.68 13.64
C ILE A 42 1.53 -1.86 12.66
N ALA A 43 2.68 -2.51 12.47
CA ALA A 43 2.78 -3.64 11.55
C ALA A 43 1.92 -4.84 11.98
N GLU A 44 1.78 -5.08 13.29
CA GLU A 44 1.01 -6.20 13.83
C GLU A 44 -0.48 -5.88 13.98
N LEU A 45 -0.81 -4.70 14.50
CA LEU A 45 -2.16 -4.33 14.93
C LEU A 45 -2.80 -3.23 14.07
N GLY A 46 -2.05 -2.67 13.12
CA GLY A 46 -2.46 -1.50 12.34
C GLY A 46 -2.32 -0.19 13.10
N LEU A 47 -2.50 0.93 12.40
CA LEU A 47 -2.36 2.25 13.01
C LEU A 47 -3.44 2.53 14.06
N ALA A 48 -4.63 1.96 13.89
CA ALA A 48 -5.72 2.04 14.87
C ALA A 48 -5.39 1.33 16.19
N GLY A 49 -4.59 0.26 16.16
CA GLY A 49 -4.12 -0.47 17.35
C GLY A 49 -3.00 0.25 18.11
N MET A 50 -2.40 1.30 17.53
CA MET A 50 -1.32 2.04 18.17
C MET A 50 -1.83 3.02 19.23
N SER A 51 -1.35 2.84 20.46
CA SER A 51 -1.56 3.71 21.60
C SER A 51 -0.28 3.84 22.43
N LEU A 52 -0.15 4.86 23.28
CA LEU A 52 1.02 4.97 24.18
C LEU A 52 1.18 3.74 25.08
N ARG A 53 0.08 3.07 25.42
CA ARG A 53 0.08 1.86 26.23
C ARG A 53 0.61 0.65 25.46
N THR A 54 0.07 0.37 24.28
CA THR A 54 0.53 -0.76 23.46
C THR A 54 1.99 -0.60 23.05
N VAL A 55 2.44 0.64 22.83
CA VAL A 55 3.85 0.95 22.55
C VAL A 55 4.73 0.81 23.80
N ALA A 56 4.25 1.20 24.98
CA ALA A 56 4.95 0.99 26.25
C ALA A 56 5.16 -0.50 26.54
N GLU A 57 4.11 -1.30 26.34
CA GLU A 57 4.19 -2.76 26.46
C GLU A 57 5.21 -3.34 25.46
N GLN A 58 5.16 -2.92 24.19
CA GLN A 58 6.11 -3.37 23.16
C GLN A 58 7.57 -2.93 23.40
N ALA A 59 7.78 -1.74 23.95
CA ALA A 59 9.10 -1.18 24.22
C ALA A 59 9.66 -1.63 25.58
N GLU A 60 8.90 -2.37 26.38
CA GLU A 60 9.22 -2.71 27.78
C GLU A 60 9.49 -1.46 28.64
N MET A 61 8.70 -0.40 28.42
CA MET A 61 8.82 0.89 29.10
C MET A 61 7.52 1.30 29.80
N SER A 62 7.57 2.27 30.71
CA SER A 62 6.36 2.87 31.27
C SER A 62 5.73 3.87 30.31
N VAL A 63 4.39 3.98 30.32
CA VAL A 63 3.65 5.00 29.57
C VAL A 63 4.14 6.41 29.92
N GLY A 64 4.44 6.67 31.20
CA GLY A 64 5.00 7.95 31.64
C GLY A 64 6.37 8.25 31.01
N SER A 65 7.22 7.24 30.81
CA SER A 65 8.51 7.42 30.13
C SER A 65 8.35 7.74 28.65
N ILE A 66 7.37 7.14 27.96
CA ILE A 66 7.09 7.47 26.55
C ILE A 66 6.52 8.88 26.47
N SER A 67 5.55 9.21 27.31
CA SER A 67 4.91 10.53 27.32
C SER A 67 5.91 11.66 27.59
N TYR A 68 6.87 11.44 28.49
CA TYR A 68 7.94 12.40 28.76
C TYR A 68 8.91 12.59 27.56
N ARG A 69 9.19 11.53 26.80
CA ARG A 69 10.22 11.53 25.74
C ARG A 69 9.70 11.96 24.38
N ILE A 70 8.52 11.49 24.01
CA ILE A 70 7.92 11.69 22.68
C ILE A 70 6.70 12.61 22.76
N GLY A 71 5.89 12.47 23.81
CA GLY A 71 4.65 13.21 23.97
C GLY A 71 3.43 12.31 23.79
N ASP A 72 2.43 12.82 23.08
CA ASP A 72 1.17 12.12 22.86
C ASP A 72 1.20 11.20 21.63
N ARG A 73 0.04 10.62 21.29
CA ARG A 73 -0.09 9.73 20.12
C ARG A 73 0.22 10.46 18.81
N ALA A 74 -0.14 11.73 18.66
CA ALA A 74 0.11 12.49 17.43
C ALA A 74 1.60 12.79 17.26
N ALA A 75 2.28 13.15 18.35
CA ALA A 75 3.73 13.28 18.37
C ALA A 75 4.42 11.95 18.03
N LEU A 76 3.90 10.82 18.52
CA LEU A 76 4.43 9.50 18.17
C LEU A 76 4.22 9.14 16.69
N VAL A 77 3.06 9.44 16.09
CA VAL A 77 2.83 9.27 14.65
C VAL A 77 3.84 10.10 13.85
N THR A 78 4.07 11.34 14.25
CA THR A 78 5.04 12.24 13.60
C THR A 78 6.46 11.66 13.66
N ALA A 79 6.86 11.13 14.82
CA ALA A 79 8.15 10.48 15.00
C ALA A 79 8.29 9.20 14.15
N VAL A 80 7.22 8.42 14.01
CA VAL A 80 7.18 7.25 13.11
C VAL A 80 7.37 7.68 11.65
N ILE A 81 6.69 8.74 11.18
CA ILE A 81 6.84 9.24 9.80
C ILE A 81 8.30 9.65 9.54
N ALA A 82 8.92 10.40 10.46
CA ALA A 82 10.33 10.79 10.33
C ALA A 82 11.25 9.57 10.24
N ARG A 83 11.02 8.57 11.11
CA ARG A 83 11.78 7.31 11.11
C ARG A 83 11.61 6.52 9.80
N GLU A 84 10.40 6.45 9.25
CA GLU A 84 10.16 5.79 7.96
C GLU A 84 10.85 6.50 6.79
N ILE A 85 10.95 7.83 6.81
CA ILE A 85 11.69 8.58 5.78
C ILE A 85 13.18 8.21 5.82
N GLU A 86 13.80 8.18 7.00
CA GLU A 86 15.20 7.79 7.17
C GLU A 86 15.47 6.36 6.65
N LEU A 87 14.58 5.43 6.99
CA LEU A 87 14.69 4.04 6.57
C LEU A 87 14.49 3.89 5.06
N ALA A 88 13.51 4.59 4.49
CA ALA A 88 13.24 4.59 3.06
C ALA A 88 14.46 5.11 2.26
N ASP A 89 15.10 6.18 2.70
CA ASP A 89 16.31 6.71 2.06
C ASP A 89 17.47 5.69 2.11
N ALA A 90 17.67 5.01 3.24
CA ALA A 90 18.69 3.99 3.39
C ALA A 90 18.46 2.77 2.47
N VAL A 91 17.21 2.30 2.40
CA VAL A 91 16.80 1.18 1.55
C VAL A 91 16.95 1.54 0.06
N ALA A 92 16.47 2.73 -0.35
CA ALA A 92 16.60 3.21 -1.72
C ALA A 92 18.07 3.27 -2.16
N LYS A 93 18.95 3.82 -1.31
CA LYS A 93 20.39 3.85 -1.57
C LYS A 93 20.97 2.45 -1.74
N GLY A 94 20.62 1.51 -0.85
CA GLY A 94 21.07 0.12 -0.94
C GLY A 94 20.59 -0.57 -2.21
N PHE A 95 19.37 -0.28 -2.66
CA PHE A 95 18.80 -0.84 -3.88
C PHE A 95 19.48 -0.30 -5.13
N LEU A 96 19.69 1.02 -5.22
CA LEU A 96 20.39 1.67 -6.35
C LEU A 96 21.83 1.16 -6.52
N LEU A 97 22.55 0.87 -5.42
CA LEU A 97 23.91 0.32 -5.47
C LEU A 97 23.99 -1.03 -6.22
N ARG A 98 22.89 -1.79 -6.33
CA ARG A 98 22.86 -3.08 -7.06
C ARG A 98 23.06 -2.92 -8.55
N LEU A 99 22.71 -1.77 -9.11
CA LEU A 99 22.91 -1.50 -10.54
C LEU A 99 24.39 -1.39 -10.90
N ASN A 100 25.23 -0.94 -9.98
CA ASN A 100 26.68 -0.85 -10.19
C ASN A 100 27.07 -0.20 -11.55
N GLY A 101 26.35 0.86 -11.94
CA GLY A 101 26.56 1.57 -13.20
C GLY A 101 25.90 0.97 -14.45
N ILE A 102 25.17 -0.14 -14.32
CA ILE A 102 24.39 -0.73 -15.42
C ILE A 102 23.15 0.14 -15.69
N GLU A 103 22.96 0.51 -16.96
CA GLU A 103 21.76 1.20 -17.42
C GLU A 103 20.60 0.18 -17.54
N PRO A 104 19.53 0.32 -16.74
CA PRO A 104 18.55 -0.75 -16.56
C PRO A 104 17.56 -0.90 -17.72
N VAL A 105 17.30 0.15 -18.51
CA VAL A 105 16.28 0.13 -19.57
C VAL A 105 16.78 -0.60 -20.79
N GLY A 106 17.91 -0.20 -21.35
CA GLY A 106 18.55 -0.82 -22.50
C GLY A 106 19.01 -2.25 -22.22
N ALA A 107 19.30 -2.59 -20.95
CA ALA A 107 19.59 -3.96 -20.53
C ALA A 107 18.33 -4.82 -20.29
N GLY A 108 17.13 -4.25 -20.38
CA GLY A 108 15.87 -4.98 -20.18
C GLY A 108 15.61 -5.43 -18.73
N LEU A 109 16.23 -4.79 -17.74
CA LEU A 109 16.24 -5.22 -16.35
C LEU A 109 15.05 -4.72 -15.54
N LEU A 110 14.30 -3.73 -16.02
CA LEU A 110 13.24 -3.09 -15.24
C LEU A 110 12.18 -4.07 -14.70
N PRO A 111 11.65 -5.05 -15.47
CA PRO A 111 10.67 -5.97 -14.92
C PRO A 111 11.18 -6.77 -13.72
N ASP A 112 12.46 -7.15 -13.74
CA ASP A 112 13.09 -7.90 -12.66
C ASP A 112 13.39 -7.00 -11.46
N LEU A 113 13.80 -5.75 -11.69
CA LEU A 113 14.04 -4.77 -10.64
C LEU A 113 12.73 -4.38 -9.91
N VAL A 114 11.63 -4.17 -10.64
CA VAL A 114 10.32 -3.88 -10.04
C VAL A 114 9.82 -5.09 -9.22
N GLY A 115 9.96 -6.30 -9.75
CA GLY A 115 9.64 -7.53 -9.02
C GLY A 115 10.46 -7.68 -7.75
N ALA A 116 11.78 -7.48 -7.83
CA ALA A 116 12.69 -7.55 -6.70
C ALA A 116 12.43 -6.46 -5.64
N TRP A 117 12.04 -5.25 -6.06
CA TRP A 117 11.64 -4.19 -5.13
C TRP A 117 10.40 -4.59 -4.32
N LEU A 118 9.38 -5.15 -4.97
CA LEU A 118 8.18 -5.61 -4.29
C LEU A 118 8.45 -6.80 -3.38
N ASP A 119 9.34 -7.72 -3.77
CA ASP A 119 9.77 -8.84 -2.92
C ASP A 119 10.59 -8.35 -1.71
N LEU A 120 11.46 -7.36 -1.88
CA LEU A 120 12.18 -6.71 -0.76
C LEU A 120 11.21 -6.07 0.24
N MET A 121 10.17 -5.38 -0.25
CA MET A 121 9.13 -4.78 0.57
C MET A 121 8.26 -5.82 1.29
N ALA A 122 7.97 -6.95 0.65
CA ALA A 122 7.19 -8.03 1.25
C ALA A 122 7.96 -8.86 2.28
N GLY A 123 9.29 -8.96 2.11
CA GLY A 123 10.21 -9.71 2.97
C GLY A 123 10.97 -8.82 3.95
N GLU A 124 12.23 -8.50 3.65
CA GLU A 124 13.15 -7.85 4.59
C GLU A 124 12.65 -6.50 5.11
N GLN A 125 11.89 -5.76 4.30
CA GLN A 125 11.36 -4.44 4.65
C GLN A 125 9.86 -4.46 5.01
N ARG A 126 9.33 -5.63 5.38
CA ARG A 126 7.89 -5.85 5.65
C ARG A 126 7.28 -4.87 6.63
N ILE A 127 7.96 -4.56 7.74
CA ILE A 127 7.46 -3.62 8.76
C ILE A 127 7.27 -2.24 8.13
N SER A 128 8.32 -1.68 7.52
CA SER A 128 8.25 -0.36 6.86
C SER A 128 7.22 -0.32 5.74
N ALA A 129 7.08 -1.41 4.99
CA ALA A 129 6.10 -1.52 3.91
C ALA A 129 4.66 -1.44 4.45
N ILE A 130 4.33 -2.15 5.54
CA ILE A 130 3.02 -2.09 6.20
C ILE A 130 2.78 -0.70 6.81
N VAL A 131 3.75 -0.17 7.55
CA VAL A 131 3.65 1.16 8.19
C VAL A 131 3.39 2.24 7.13
N THR A 132 4.11 2.21 6.01
CA THR A 132 3.92 3.17 4.91
C THR A 132 2.51 3.06 4.31
N CYS A 133 2.00 1.84 4.12
CA CYS A 133 0.63 1.64 3.61
C CYS A 133 -0.44 2.15 4.59
N GLU A 134 -0.29 1.88 5.89
CA GLU A 134 -1.20 2.37 6.94
C GLU A 134 -1.18 3.91 7.02
N LEU A 135 0.00 4.54 6.92
CA LEU A 135 0.15 5.99 6.89
C LEU A 135 -0.44 6.62 5.62
N ALA A 136 -0.23 6.00 4.45
CA ALA A 136 -0.84 6.45 3.20
C ALA A 136 -2.37 6.36 3.26
N LEU A 137 -2.92 5.30 3.87
CA LEU A 137 -4.36 5.15 4.06
C LEU A 137 -4.91 6.23 5.01
N LEU A 138 -4.23 6.52 6.13
CA LEU A 138 -4.61 7.63 7.02
C LEU A 138 -4.58 8.97 6.28
N ALA A 139 -3.48 9.28 5.60
CA ALA A 139 -3.33 10.52 4.86
C ALA A 139 -4.40 10.66 3.76
N SER A 140 -4.80 9.55 3.13
CA SER A 140 -5.85 9.58 2.10
C SER A 140 -7.23 9.96 2.63
N ARG A 141 -7.47 9.78 3.93
CA ARG A 141 -8.73 10.10 4.60
C ARG A 141 -8.68 11.49 5.24
N ILE A 142 -7.56 11.82 5.88
CA ILE A 142 -7.40 13.01 6.73
C ILE A 142 -5.99 13.61 6.55
N PRO A 143 -5.65 14.14 5.36
CA PRO A 143 -4.28 14.53 4.98
C PRO A 143 -3.67 15.59 5.91
N GLU A 144 -4.49 16.49 6.46
CA GLU A 144 -4.06 17.56 7.37
C GLU A 144 -3.50 17.05 8.71
N THR A 145 -3.83 15.82 9.11
CA THR A 145 -3.32 15.23 10.37
C THR A 145 -1.89 14.69 10.24
N VAL A 146 -1.45 14.41 9.02
CA VAL A 146 -0.15 13.78 8.74
C VAL A 146 0.51 14.41 7.49
N PRO A 147 0.81 15.72 7.52
CA PRO A 147 1.23 16.48 6.34
C PRO A 147 2.59 16.04 5.75
N ASP A 148 3.39 15.27 6.49
CA ASP A 148 4.67 14.74 6.03
C ASP A 148 4.59 13.38 5.31
N VAL A 149 3.42 12.71 5.32
CA VAL A 149 3.25 11.42 4.60
C VAL A 149 3.51 11.53 3.09
N PRO A 150 3.08 12.60 2.39
CA PRO A 150 3.48 12.83 1.00
C PRO A 150 5.00 12.77 0.77
N ARG A 151 5.81 13.31 1.70
CA ARG A 151 7.28 13.28 1.60
C ARG A 151 7.85 11.88 1.73
N LEU A 152 7.18 11.00 2.50
CA LEU A 152 7.51 9.58 2.60
C LEU A 152 7.16 8.84 1.30
N ILE A 153 5.97 9.09 0.74
CA ILE A 153 5.54 8.51 -0.55
C ILE A 153 6.54 8.91 -1.66
N ASP A 154 6.94 10.18 -1.69
CA ASP A 154 7.89 10.75 -2.64
C ASP A 154 9.27 10.04 -2.65
N ARG A 155 9.67 9.38 -1.55
CA ARG A 155 10.97 8.66 -1.49
C ARG A 155 11.05 7.54 -2.52
N SER A 156 9.96 6.80 -2.69
CA SER A 156 9.88 5.72 -3.68
C SER A 156 9.98 6.28 -5.10
N ALA A 157 9.24 7.36 -5.40
CA ALA A 157 9.30 8.02 -6.71
C ALA A 157 10.70 8.58 -7.00
N ALA A 158 11.33 9.22 -6.02
CA ALA A 158 12.68 9.77 -6.13
C ALA A 158 13.73 8.69 -6.46
N MET A 159 13.63 7.51 -5.84
CA MET A 159 14.50 6.38 -6.16
C MET A 159 14.38 5.96 -7.63
N TRP A 160 13.15 5.81 -8.14
CA TRP A 160 12.93 5.43 -9.54
C TRP A 160 13.39 6.50 -10.51
N ARG A 161 13.18 7.78 -10.21
CA ARG A 161 13.70 8.90 -11.03
C ARG A 161 15.21 8.90 -11.07
N GLU A 162 15.89 8.68 -9.94
CA GLU A 162 17.35 8.58 -9.90
C GLU A 162 17.86 7.37 -10.70
N MET A 163 17.18 6.22 -10.60
CA MET A 163 17.49 5.02 -11.38
C MET A 163 17.36 5.25 -12.89
N LEU A 164 16.37 6.04 -13.30
CA LEU A 164 15.96 6.22 -14.68
C LEU A 164 16.42 7.54 -15.30
N LYS A 165 17.24 8.34 -14.59
CA LYS A 165 17.64 9.69 -15.01
C LYS A 165 18.33 9.79 -16.38
N MET A 166 18.92 8.69 -16.85
CA MET A 166 19.61 8.61 -18.16
C MET A 166 18.68 8.15 -19.28
N SER A 167 17.47 7.70 -18.96
CA SER A 167 16.48 7.22 -19.93
C SER A 167 15.66 8.40 -20.49
N PRO A 168 15.46 8.50 -21.82
CA PRO A 168 14.68 9.59 -22.42
C PRO A 168 13.23 9.71 -21.92
N ASP A 169 12.68 8.61 -21.41
CA ASP A 169 11.31 8.49 -20.89
C ASP A 169 11.29 8.19 -19.38
N GLY A 170 12.38 8.54 -18.69
CA GLY A 170 12.67 8.11 -17.33
C GLY A 170 11.66 8.60 -16.30
N ASP A 171 11.22 9.86 -16.38
CA ASP A 171 10.26 10.44 -15.43
C ASP A 171 8.89 9.74 -15.50
N ARG A 172 8.37 9.56 -16.71
CA ARG A 172 7.10 8.85 -16.95
C ARG A 172 7.15 7.40 -16.49
N LEU A 173 8.26 6.70 -16.77
CA LEU A 173 8.48 5.34 -16.27
C LEU A 173 8.57 5.31 -14.74
N ALA A 174 9.25 6.27 -14.12
CA ALA A 174 9.34 6.37 -12.67
C ALA A 174 7.96 6.59 -12.04
N ASP A 175 7.14 7.46 -12.62
CA ASP A 175 5.77 7.73 -12.17
C ASP A 175 4.90 6.47 -12.30
N ALA A 176 4.95 5.79 -13.45
CA ALA A 176 4.21 4.54 -13.68
C ALA A 176 4.62 3.43 -12.71
N ILE A 177 5.92 3.22 -12.50
CA ILE A 177 6.45 2.20 -11.59
C ILE A 177 6.09 2.55 -10.15
N HIS A 178 6.28 3.80 -9.74
CA HIS A 178 5.94 4.28 -8.40
C HIS A 178 4.47 4.01 -8.07
N ALA A 179 3.58 4.47 -8.95
CA ALA A 179 2.14 4.32 -8.78
C ALA A 179 1.73 2.84 -8.78
N TYR A 180 2.27 2.04 -9.71
CA TYR A 180 2.03 0.60 -9.74
C TYR A 180 2.46 -0.07 -8.42
N CYS A 181 3.67 0.22 -7.94
CA CYS A 181 4.18 -0.34 -6.69
C CYS A 181 3.38 0.10 -5.47
N LEU A 182 2.78 1.30 -5.48
CA LEU A 182 1.99 1.82 -4.36
C LEU A 182 0.69 1.00 -4.16
N ASP A 183 -0.04 0.67 -5.24
CA ASP A 183 -1.21 -0.22 -5.14
C ASP A 183 -0.81 -1.68 -4.92
N GLU A 184 0.25 -2.16 -5.57
CA GLU A 184 0.63 -3.57 -5.53
C GLU A 184 1.23 -4.01 -4.18
N ARG A 185 1.79 -3.07 -3.41
CA ARG A 185 2.51 -3.35 -2.15
C ARG A 185 1.71 -4.18 -1.13
N PRO A 186 0.49 -3.79 -0.67
CA PRO A 186 -0.24 -4.58 0.33
C PRO A 186 -0.57 -5.99 -0.16
N PHE A 187 -0.81 -6.19 -1.46
CA PHE A 187 -1.01 -7.51 -2.05
C PHE A 187 0.28 -8.32 -2.09
N SER A 188 1.43 -7.69 -2.38
CA SER A 188 2.73 -8.36 -2.36
C SER A 188 3.08 -8.88 -0.97
N ILE A 189 2.71 -8.13 0.06
CA ILE A 189 2.89 -8.50 1.46
C ILE A 189 1.96 -9.66 1.87
N ALA A 190 0.70 -9.65 1.43
CA ALA A 190 -0.32 -10.63 1.84
C ALA A 190 -0.28 -11.93 1.02
N LEU A 191 0.02 -11.83 -0.27
CA LEU A 191 -0.13 -12.90 -1.25
C LEU A 191 1.23 -13.42 -1.76
N GLY A 192 2.35 -12.90 -1.23
CA GLY A 192 3.71 -13.16 -1.71
C GLY A 192 4.10 -14.64 -1.78
N ASP A 193 3.51 -15.50 -0.94
CA ASP A 193 3.78 -16.93 -0.94
C ASP A 193 3.00 -17.72 -2.02
N MET A 194 2.02 -17.08 -2.68
CA MET A 194 1.20 -17.71 -3.73
C MET A 194 1.86 -17.61 -5.10
N ALA A 195 2.24 -18.75 -5.67
CA ALA A 195 2.91 -18.81 -6.97
C ALA A 195 2.12 -18.16 -8.11
N ASP A 196 0.81 -18.44 -8.22
CA ASP A 196 -0.04 -17.87 -9.27
C ASP A 196 -0.19 -16.34 -9.12
N TYR A 197 -0.21 -15.81 -7.89
CA TYR A 197 -0.19 -14.36 -7.65
C TYR A 197 1.13 -13.75 -8.14
N ARG A 198 2.28 -14.33 -7.79
CA ARG A 198 3.59 -13.83 -8.23
C ARG A 198 3.70 -13.83 -9.75
N LEU A 199 3.18 -14.87 -10.41
CA LEU A 199 3.12 -14.97 -11.87
C LEU A 199 2.18 -13.91 -12.49
N LEU A 200 1.02 -13.66 -11.88
CA LEU A 200 0.10 -12.62 -12.32
C LEU A 200 0.75 -11.23 -12.22
N ARG A 201 1.38 -10.94 -11.07
CA ARG A 201 2.12 -9.70 -10.82
C ARG A 201 3.25 -9.51 -11.83
N GLN A 202 4.02 -10.57 -12.13
CA GLN A 202 5.08 -10.47 -13.12
C GLN A 202 4.53 -10.25 -14.55
N SER A 203 3.39 -10.84 -14.87
CA SER A 203 2.70 -10.60 -16.14
C SER A 203 2.29 -9.13 -16.30
N THR A 204 1.75 -8.51 -15.26
CA THR A 204 1.39 -7.08 -15.27
C THR A 204 2.62 -6.17 -15.29
N ILE A 205 3.67 -6.45 -14.51
CA ILE A 205 4.91 -5.67 -14.54
C ILE A 205 5.52 -5.65 -15.95
N ARG A 206 5.64 -6.83 -16.59
CA ARG A 206 6.16 -6.93 -17.96
C ARG A 206 5.29 -6.17 -18.96
N ALA A 207 3.97 -6.21 -18.80
CA ALA A 207 3.05 -5.51 -19.71
C ALA A 207 3.05 -3.99 -19.52
N LEU A 208 3.26 -3.51 -18.29
CA LEU A 208 3.43 -2.08 -17.98
C LEU A 208 4.67 -1.51 -18.67
N LEU A 209 5.76 -2.28 -18.66
CA LEU A 209 7.10 -1.84 -19.09
C LEU A 209 7.43 -2.20 -20.55
N ARG A 210 6.59 -3.00 -21.21
CA ARG A 210 6.76 -3.35 -22.62
C ARG A 210 6.65 -2.10 -23.49
N ASP A 211 7.44 -2.04 -24.58
CA ASP A 211 7.34 -0.97 -25.57
C ASP A 211 5.90 -0.90 -26.15
N PRO A 212 5.27 0.28 -26.24
CA PRO A 212 3.95 0.43 -26.87
C PRO A 212 3.89 -0.07 -28.32
N ALA A 213 4.98 0.02 -29.08
CA ALA A 213 5.07 -0.43 -30.47
C ALA A 213 5.09 -1.97 -30.60
N GLU A 214 5.38 -2.68 -29.51
CA GLU A 214 5.40 -4.14 -29.49
C GLU A 214 4.00 -4.70 -29.19
N ALA A 215 3.42 -5.38 -30.18
CA ALA A 215 2.19 -6.12 -29.98
C ALA A 215 2.43 -7.32 -29.04
N PRO A 216 1.56 -7.55 -28.03
CA PRO A 216 1.66 -8.75 -27.23
C PRO A 216 1.37 -9.99 -28.10
N ALA A 217 2.10 -11.08 -27.85
CA ALA A 217 1.71 -12.37 -28.40
C ALA A 217 0.31 -12.75 -27.87
N PRO A 218 -0.64 -13.22 -28.69
CA PRO A 218 -1.98 -13.60 -28.22
C PRO A 218 -1.97 -14.60 -27.05
N ALA A 219 -1.00 -15.53 -27.07
CA ALA A 219 -0.79 -16.49 -25.99
C ALA A 219 -0.43 -15.84 -24.64
N ALA A 220 0.19 -14.65 -24.63
CA ALA A 220 0.50 -13.93 -23.40
C ALA A 220 -0.78 -13.40 -22.71
N SER A 221 -1.73 -12.86 -23.48
CA SER A 221 -3.04 -12.44 -22.97
C SER A 221 -3.84 -13.64 -22.46
N GLN A 222 -3.83 -14.77 -23.19
CA GLN A 222 -4.48 -16.01 -22.74
C GLN A 222 -3.84 -16.55 -21.44
N TRP A 223 -2.52 -16.58 -21.36
CA TRP A 223 -1.80 -16.97 -20.15
C TRP A 223 -2.13 -16.07 -18.96
N HIS A 224 -2.16 -14.76 -19.16
CA HIS A 224 -2.56 -13.81 -18.14
C HIS A 224 -3.97 -14.11 -17.60
N MET A 225 -4.94 -14.33 -18.49
CA MET A 225 -6.31 -14.67 -18.06
C MET A 225 -6.38 -16.02 -17.36
N ALA A 226 -5.60 -17.02 -17.77
CA ALA A 226 -5.53 -18.30 -17.07
C ALA A 226 -5.03 -18.15 -15.62
N LEU A 227 -4.13 -17.19 -15.33
CA LEU A 227 -3.72 -16.88 -13.95
C LEU A 227 -4.84 -16.22 -13.16
N VAL A 228 -5.59 -15.30 -13.78
CA VAL A 228 -6.78 -14.67 -13.18
C VAL A 228 -7.82 -15.73 -12.79
N ASP A 229 -8.02 -16.74 -13.64
CA ASP A 229 -8.98 -17.83 -13.40
C ASP A 229 -8.51 -18.78 -12.30
N ARG A 230 -7.21 -19.15 -12.27
CA ARG A 230 -6.66 -19.99 -11.18
C ARG A 230 -6.80 -19.35 -9.81
N LEU A 231 -6.60 -18.03 -9.74
CA LEU A 231 -6.77 -17.27 -8.50
C LEU A 231 -8.26 -17.13 -8.10
N ALA A 232 -9.22 -17.46 -8.96
CA ALA A 232 -10.63 -17.46 -8.60
C ALA A 232 -10.97 -18.58 -7.61
N VAL A 233 -10.35 -19.76 -7.74
CA VAL A 233 -10.60 -20.94 -6.87
C VAL A 233 -10.37 -20.65 -5.38
N PRO A 234 -9.20 -20.14 -4.94
CA PRO A 234 -8.99 -19.82 -3.52
C PRO A 234 -9.87 -18.67 -3.01
N SER A 235 -10.50 -17.89 -3.90
CA SER A 235 -11.47 -16.86 -3.52
C SER A 235 -12.92 -17.34 -3.49
N ALA A 236 -13.24 -18.47 -4.14
CA ALA A 236 -14.61 -18.93 -4.37
C ALA A 236 -15.35 -19.30 -3.07
N ASP A 237 -14.76 -20.12 -2.20
CA ASP A 237 -15.46 -20.61 -0.99
C ASP A 237 -15.89 -19.49 -0.02
N ALA A 238 -15.13 -18.39 0.04
CA ALA A 238 -15.45 -17.23 0.88
C ALA A 238 -16.47 -16.28 0.23
N LEU A 239 -16.52 -16.24 -1.10
CA LEU A 239 -17.40 -15.34 -1.88
C LEU A 239 -18.72 -16.01 -2.28
N ASP A 240 -18.75 -17.33 -2.45
CA ASP A 240 -19.99 -18.10 -2.67
C ASP A 240 -20.92 -18.02 -1.44
N ALA A 241 -20.34 -17.85 -0.25
CA ALA A 241 -21.09 -17.50 0.96
C ALA A 241 -21.64 -16.05 0.93
N ALA A 242 -20.94 -15.13 0.27
CA ALA A 242 -21.29 -13.71 0.14
C ALA A 242 -22.38 -13.41 -0.91
N ASP A 243 -22.54 -14.28 -1.91
CA ASP A 243 -23.60 -14.18 -2.92
C ASP A 243 -25.00 -14.52 -2.34
N ILE A 244 -25.06 -15.08 -1.12
CA ILE A 244 -26.30 -15.18 -0.35
C ILE A 244 -26.66 -13.78 0.15
N ILE A 245 -27.54 -13.08 -0.58
CA ILE A 245 -28.08 -11.79 -0.17
C ILE A 245 -28.73 -11.95 1.22
N PRO A 246 -28.16 -11.41 2.31
CA PRO A 246 -28.83 -11.40 3.60
C PRO A 246 -30.13 -10.63 3.41
N GLN A 247 -31.23 -11.17 3.93
CA GLN A 247 -32.53 -10.53 3.89
C GLN A 247 -32.90 -9.99 5.27
N GLY A 248 -33.72 -8.94 5.30
CA GLY A 248 -34.26 -8.38 6.54
C GLY A 248 -33.20 -7.70 7.43
N PRO A 249 -33.29 -7.81 8.77
CA PRO A 249 -32.47 -7.04 9.70
C PRO A 249 -30.96 -7.24 9.56
N LYS A 250 -30.50 -8.43 9.14
CA LYS A 250 -29.09 -8.72 8.89
C LYS A 250 -28.53 -7.91 7.71
N ALA A 251 -29.34 -7.67 6.68
CA ALA A 251 -28.97 -6.86 5.52
C ALA A 251 -28.81 -5.38 5.90
N ALA A 252 -29.80 -4.85 6.63
CA ALA A 252 -29.77 -3.47 7.11
C ALA A 252 -28.60 -3.23 8.07
N LEU A 253 -28.30 -4.20 8.95
CA LEU A 253 -27.11 -4.12 9.79
C LEU A 253 -25.83 -4.13 8.95
N ALA A 254 -25.69 -5.03 7.97
CA ALA A 254 -24.55 -5.08 7.07
C ALA A 254 -24.34 -3.74 6.32
N ASP A 255 -25.43 -3.09 5.92
CA ASP A 255 -25.42 -1.76 5.32
C ASP A 255 -24.88 -0.68 6.28
N HIS A 256 -25.28 -0.70 7.56
CA HIS A 256 -24.69 0.19 8.56
C HIS A 256 -23.23 -0.13 8.87
N VAL A 257 -22.83 -1.41 8.85
CA VAL A 257 -21.41 -1.78 8.96
C VAL A 257 -20.62 -1.20 7.79
N ALA A 258 -21.15 -1.32 6.57
CA ALA A 258 -20.54 -0.75 5.37
C ALA A 258 -20.32 0.76 5.50
N ASP A 259 -21.33 1.50 5.99
CA ASP A 259 -21.22 2.95 6.22
C ASP A 259 -20.11 3.29 7.22
N LEU A 260 -20.01 2.51 8.32
CA LEU A 260 -18.95 2.68 9.31
C LEU A 260 -17.56 2.38 8.74
N ILE A 261 -17.41 1.32 7.93
CA ILE A 261 -16.13 1.02 7.28
C ILE A 261 -15.73 2.15 6.32
N VAL A 262 -16.70 2.68 5.57
CA VAL A 262 -16.45 3.78 4.64
C VAL A 262 -16.00 5.03 5.39
N ALA A 263 -16.69 5.38 6.47
CA ALA A 263 -16.39 6.57 7.26
C ALA A 263 -15.09 6.44 8.08
N ASP A 264 -14.98 5.39 8.89
CA ASP A 264 -14.01 5.28 9.98
C ASP A 264 -13.00 4.14 9.78
N GLY A 265 -13.15 3.34 8.73
CA GLY A 265 -12.35 2.15 8.47
C GLY A 265 -12.80 0.93 9.28
N VAL A 266 -12.26 -0.22 8.92
CA VAL A 266 -12.55 -1.52 9.56
C VAL A 266 -12.08 -1.54 11.01
N GLY A 267 -10.98 -0.84 11.33
CA GLY A 267 -10.43 -0.80 12.69
C GLY A 267 -11.36 -0.17 13.73
N ALA A 268 -12.33 0.66 13.31
CA ALA A 268 -13.32 1.27 14.19
C ALA A 268 -14.53 0.37 14.49
N LEU A 269 -14.62 -0.79 13.82
CA LEU A 269 -15.78 -1.67 13.95
C LEU A 269 -15.84 -2.38 15.31
N SER A 270 -17.02 -2.36 15.90
CA SER A 270 -17.37 -3.16 17.07
C SER A 270 -18.88 -3.37 17.11
N HIS A 271 -19.36 -4.39 17.82
CA HIS A 271 -20.80 -4.59 18.05
C HIS A 271 -21.46 -3.32 18.61
N ARG A 272 -20.74 -2.58 19.46
CA ARG A 272 -21.23 -1.32 20.04
C ARG A 272 -21.33 -0.21 18.99
N ALA A 273 -20.30 -0.03 18.16
CA ALA A 273 -20.31 0.98 17.10
C ALA A 273 -21.45 0.70 16.10
N VAL A 274 -21.61 -0.55 15.69
CA VAL A 274 -22.68 -0.98 14.78
C VAL A 274 -24.06 -0.79 15.40
N ALA A 275 -24.24 -1.19 16.66
CA ALA A 275 -25.50 -0.99 17.40
C ALA A 275 -25.90 0.49 17.48
N GLN A 276 -24.92 1.35 17.73
CA GLN A 276 -25.13 2.80 17.78
C GLN A 276 -25.50 3.36 16.39
N ALA A 277 -24.80 2.93 15.33
CA ALA A 277 -25.06 3.38 13.97
C ALA A 277 -26.42 2.90 13.43
N SER A 278 -26.83 1.67 13.78
CA SER A 278 -28.07 1.07 13.31
C SER A 278 -29.29 1.36 14.20
N GLY A 279 -29.08 1.97 15.38
CA GLY A 279 -30.11 2.17 16.39
C GLY A 279 -30.65 0.87 17.02
N MET A 280 -29.99 -0.27 16.80
CA MET A 280 -30.39 -1.58 17.33
C MET A 280 -29.65 -1.90 18.63
N ALA A 281 -30.20 -2.82 19.43
CA ALA A 281 -29.50 -3.30 20.63
C ALA A 281 -28.23 -4.10 20.26
N ALA A 282 -27.16 -3.98 21.04
CA ALA A 282 -25.92 -4.74 20.83
C ALA A 282 -26.14 -6.26 20.82
N SER A 283 -27.13 -6.76 21.57
CA SER A 283 -27.55 -8.17 21.56
C SER A 283 -28.14 -8.60 20.22
N SER A 284 -28.86 -7.71 19.52
CA SER A 284 -29.39 -7.96 18.18
C SER A 284 -28.27 -7.98 17.14
N VAL A 285 -27.29 -7.09 17.25
CA VAL A 285 -26.08 -7.12 16.40
C VAL A 285 -25.32 -8.43 16.62
N ALA A 286 -25.07 -8.82 17.87
CA ALA A 286 -24.38 -10.07 18.21
C ALA A 286 -25.15 -11.32 17.77
N HIS A 287 -26.48 -11.27 17.72
CA HIS A 287 -27.29 -12.36 17.18
C HIS A 287 -27.07 -12.57 15.67
N HIS A 288 -26.97 -11.48 14.89
CA HIS A 288 -26.78 -11.54 13.44
C HIS A 288 -25.30 -11.70 13.02
N PHE A 289 -24.40 -11.15 13.81
CA PHE A 289 -22.94 -11.20 13.62
C PHE A 289 -22.28 -11.61 14.93
N PRO A 290 -22.16 -12.91 15.22
CA PRO A 290 -21.63 -13.41 16.50
C PRO A 290 -20.21 -12.94 16.81
N THR A 291 -19.39 -12.77 15.79
CA THR A 291 -17.98 -12.38 15.94
C THR A 291 -17.67 -11.06 15.25
N HIS A 292 -16.57 -10.42 15.65
CA HIS A 292 -16.03 -9.26 14.93
C HIS A 292 -15.76 -9.60 13.46
N ARG A 293 -15.28 -10.82 13.18
CA ARG A 293 -15.12 -11.32 11.81
C ARG A 293 -16.43 -11.23 11.04
N ASP A 294 -17.52 -11.73 11.60
CA ASP A 294 -18.82 -11.73 10.91
C ASP A 294 -19.32 -10.32 10.61
N ILE A 295 -19.09 -9.36 11.52
CA ILE A 295 -19.39 -7.93 11.29
C ILE A 295 -18.64 -7.44 10.06
N VAL A 296 -17.31 -7.56 10.07
CA VAL A 296 -16.49 -7.03 8.98
C VAL A 296 -16.83 -7.71 7.66
N PHE A 297 -17.04 -9.03 7.65
CA PHE A 297 -17.47 -9.75 6.46
C PHE A 297 -18.79 -9.20 5.93
N GLY A 298 -19.82 -9.09 6.78
CA GLY A 298 -21.11 -8.53 6.37
C GLY A 298 -20.98 -7.11 5.80
N GLY A 299 -20.15 -6.27 6.42
CA GLY A 299 -19.86 -4.92 5.92
C GLY A 299 -19.13 -4.92 4.58
N VAL A 300 -18.04 -5.67 4.44
CA VAL A 300 -17.28 -5.78 3.18
C VAL A 300 -18.15 -6.34 2.05
N GLU A 301 -18.98 -7.35 2.32
CA GLU A 301 -19.95 -7.88 1.36
C GLU A 301 -20.99 -6.84 0.95
N ALA A 302 -21.50 -6.06 1.90
CA ALA A 302 -22.44 -4.97 1.62
C ALA A 302 -21.77 -3.86 0.79
N ILE A 303 -20.54 -3.47 1.10
CA ILE A 303 -19.79 -2.51 0.27
C ILE A 303 -19.55 -3.08 -1.12
N TYR A 304 -19.15 -4.34 -1.22
CA TYR A 304 -18.92 -5.01 -2.50
C TYR A 304 -20.19 -5.02 -3.36
N ARG A 305 -21.35 -5.30 -2.75
CA ARG A 305 -22.66 -5.25 -3.40
C ARG A 305 -23.04 -3.83 -3.85
N ARG A 306 -22.85 -2.83 -2.99
CA ARG A 306 -23.12 -1.42 -3.32
C ARG A 306 -22.23 -0.96 -4.46
N MET A 307 -20.93 -1.22 -4.36
CA MET A 307 -19.94 -0.93 -5.40
C MET A 307 -20.33 -1.57 -6.75
N ARG A 308 -20.74 -2.85 -6.76
CA ARG A 308 -21.20 -3.53 -7.99
C ARG A 308 -22.47 -2.89 -8.57
N THR A 309 -23.35 -2.36 -7.71
CA THR A 309 -24.58 -1.68 -8.11
C THR A 309 -24.30 -0.30 -8.68
N ASP A 310 -23.48 0.50 -8.00
CA ASP A 310 -23.10 1.85 -8.41
C ASP A 310 -22.32 1.84 -9.73
N ILE A 311 -21.39 0.91 -9.91
CA ILE A 311 -20.63 0.75 -11.17
C ILE A 311 -21.57 0.45 -12.35
N ARG A 312 -22.58 -0.40 -12.15
CA ARG A 312 -23.59 -0.70 -13.17
C ARG A 312 -24.49 0.48 -13.48
N ALA A 313 -24.85 1.27 -12.47
CA ALA A 313 -25.69 2.46 -12.62
C ALA A 313 -24.97 3.63 -13.30
N SER A 314 -23.63 3.69 -13.18
CA SER A 314 -22.83 4.85 -13.59
C SER A 314 -22.23 4.73 -15.00
N ASN A 315 -22.67 3.79 -15.84
CA ASN A 315 -22.07 3.50 -17.15
C ASN A 315 -20.52 3.40 -17.11
N GLY A 316 -19.98 2.91 -16.00
CA GLY A 316 -18.55 2.74 -15.74
C GLY A 316 -17.74 4.02 -15.47
N THR A 317 -18.31 5.22 -15.46
CA THR A 317 -17.65 6.37 -14.80
C THR A 317 -17.80 6.19 -13.29
N ALA A 318 -16.81 5.61 -12.62
CA ALA A 318 -16.90 5.28 -11.20
C ALA A 318 -17.13 6.53 -10.33
N PRO A 319 -18.31 6.73 -9.71
CA PRO A 319 -18.48 7.67 -8.62
C PRO A 319 -17.82 7.08 -7.37
N GLY A 320 -17.19 7.89 -6.53
CA GLY A 320 -16.59 7.39 -5.27
C GLY A 320 -15.30 6.57 -5.43
N SER A 321 -14.53 6.81 -6.52
CA SER A 321 -13.26 6.13 -6.78
C SER A 321 -12.31 6.11 -5.58
N GLY A 322 -12.26 7.19 -4.80
CA GLY A 322 -11.39 7.28 -3.63
C GLY A 322 -11.74 6.31 -2.50
N THR A 323 -13.03 6.18 -2.16
CA THR A 323 -13.49 5.20 -1.16
C THR A 323 -13.18 3.76 -1.59
N ILE A 324 -13.33 3.46 -2.88
CA ILE A 324 -13.00 2.15 -3.44
C ILE A 324 -11.49 1.89 -3.35
N ILE A 325 -10.67 2.86 -3.73
CA ILE A 325 -9.20 2.77 -3.61
C ILE A 325 -8.82 2.46 -2.16
N GLN A 326 -9.31 3.26 -1.20
CA GLN A 326 -9.07 3.10 0.23
C GLN A 326 -9.48 1.72 0.74
N LEU A 327 -10.71 1.29 0.45
CA LEU A 327 -11.23 0.00 0.89
C LEU A 327 -10.42 -1.17 0.34
N THR A 328 -10.05 -1.12 -0.94
CA THR A 328 -9.28 -2.22 -1.55
C THR A 328 -7.90 -2.34 -0.91
N HIS A 329 -7.27 -1.21 -0.61
CA HIS A 329 -5.99 -1.14 0.06
C HIS A 329 -6.08 -1.64 1.51
N GLU A 330 -7.11 -1.19 2.25
CA GLU A 330 -7.38 -1.59 3.62
C GLU A 330 -7.68 -3.09 3.75
N SER A 331 -8.46 -3.65 2.84
CA SER A 331 -8.78 -5.10 2.83
C SER A 331 -7.52 -5.95 2.63
N ALA A 332 -6.62 -5.51 1.74
CA ALA A 332 -5.34 -6.17 1.53
C ALA A 332 -4.42 -6.05 2.75
N LEU A 333 -4.42 -4.91 3.45
CA LEU A 333 -3.70 -4.75 4.72
C LEU A 333 -4.24 -5.64 5.82
N LEU A 334 -5.56 -5.75 5.95
CA LEU A 334 -6.22 -6.62 6.93
C LEU A 334 -5.86 -8.09 6.71
N ALA A 335 -5.72 -8.54 5.47
CA ALA A 335 -5.28 -9.90 5.15
C ALA A 335 -3.91 -10.24 5.75
N ASN A 336 -3.04 -9.26 5.99
CA ASN A 336 -1.74 -9.49 6.63
C ASN A 336 -1.81 -9.86 8.11
N ARG A 337 -2.88 -9.47 8.80
CA ARG A 337 -3.08 -9.73 10.24
C ARG A 337 -4.27 -10.65 10.52
N ASN A 338 -5.11 -10.90 9.52
CA ASN A 338 -6.27 -11.75 9.63
C ASN A 338 -6.44 -12.60 8.36
N PRO A 339 -6.04 -13.89 8.39
CA PRO A 339 -6.12 -14.79 7.24
C PRO A 339 -7.52 -14.94 6.65
N ALA A 340 -8.58 -14.61 7.40
CA ALA A 340 -9.94 -14.62 6.87
C ALA A 340 -10.15 -13.61 5.73
N PHE A 341 -9.32 -12.57 5.62
CA PHE A 341 -9.39 -11.58 4.54
C PHE A 341 -8.62 -11.98 3.28
N LEU A 342 -7.84 -13.07 3.34
CA LEU A 342 -7.01 -13.51 2.22
C LEU A 342 -7.82 -13.77 0.95
N PRO A 343 -9.01 -14.43 0.98
CA PRO A 343 -9.85 -14.60 -0.21
C PRO A 343 -10.26 -13.29 -0.88
N PHE A 344 -10.57 -12.25 -0.09
CA PHE A 344 -10.93 -10.93 -0.62
C PHE A 344 -9.72 -10.21 -1.23
N ALA A 345 -8.56 -10.28 -0.57
CA ALA A 345 -7.33 -9.69 -1.12
C ALA A 345 -6.97 -10.35 -2.47
N ILE A 346 -7.14 -11.66 -2.59
CA ILE A 346 -6.96 -12.40 -3.85
C ILE A 346 -7.96 -11.91 -4.90
N ASP A 347 -9.26 -11.85 -4.57
CA ASP A 347 -10.31 -11.46 -5.52
C ASP A 347 -10.14 -10.02 -6.01
N MET A 348 -9.89 -9.09 -5.10
CA MET A 348 -9.66 -7.68 -5.43
C MET A 348 -8.46 -7.50 -6.34
N ARG A 349 -7.37 -8.24 -6.08
CA ARG A 349 -6.17 -8.12 -6.90
C ARG A 349 -6.30 -8.79 -8.25
N ARG A 350 -6.83 -10.02 -8.33
CA ARG A 350 -6.94 -10.76 -9.60
C ARG A 350 -7.90 -10.04 -10.57
N ARG A 351 -8.92 -9.36 -10.04
CA ARG A 351 -9.95 -8.64 -10.81
C ARG A 351 -9.64 -7.17 -11.04
N ARG A 352 -8.42 -6.71 -10.73
CA ARG A 352 -7.98 -5.36 -11.16
C ARG A 352 -8.29 -5.21 -12.66
N ALA A 353 -8.93 -4.11 -13.04
CA ALA A 353 -9.47 -3.82 -14.38
C ALA A 353 -10.72 -4.57 -14.85
N GLU A 354 -11.26 -5.59 -14.17
CA GLU A 354 -12.39 -6.38 -14.68
C GLU A 354 -13.59 -5.51 -15.08
N ASN A 355 -13.91 -4.46 -14.31
CA ASN A 355 -15.06 -3.61 -14.58
C ASN A 355 -14.78 -2.41 -15.51
N VAL A 356 -13.50 -2.12 -15.78
CA VAL A 356 -13.08 -0.89 -16.51
C VAL A 356 -12.19 -1.18 -17.72
N HIS A 357 -11.91 -2.45 -18.02
CA HIS A 357 -10.96 -2.84 -19.06
C HIS A 357 -11.34 -2.32 -20.45
N VAL A 358 -12.63 -2.28 -20.78
CA VAL A 358 -13.12 -1.75 -22.06
C VAL A 358 -12.76 -0.27 -22.19
N GLN A 359 -13.08 0.52 -21.17
CA GLN A 359 -12.84 1.96 -21.15
C GLN A 359 -11.35 2.29 -21.18
N VAL A 360 -10.55 1.56 -20.39
CA VAL A 360 -9.10 1.77 -20.36
C VAL A 360 -8.46 1.36 -21.70
N ALA A 361 -8.92 0.27 -22.32
CA ALA A 361 -8.47 -0.12 -23.65
C ALA A 361 -8.73 0.96 -24.70
N GLU A 362 -9.93 1.56 -24.67
CA GLU A 362 -10.28 2.70 -25.52
C GLU A 362 -9.39 3.92 -25.26
N TRP A 363 -9.17 4.29 -23.99
CA TRP A 363 -8.33 5.44 -23.63
C TRP A 363 -6.89 5.29 -24.10
N ILE A 364 -6.38 4.06 -24.12
CA ILE A 364 -5.02 3.74 -24.55
C ILE A 364 -4.96 3.18 -25.98
N GLY A 365 -6.04 3.26 -26.75
CA GLY A 365 -6.05 2.91 -28.17
C GLY A 365 -5.65 1.47 -28.49
N VAL A 366 -5.90 0.51 -27.60
CA VAL A 366 -5.66 -0.93 -27.86
C VAL A 366 -6.98 -1.69 -28.01
N PRO A 367 -7.00 -2.81 -28.75
CA PRO A 367 -8.17 -3.69 -28.77
C PRO A 367 -8.51 -4.18 -27.36
N VAL A 368 -9.81 -4.17 -27.00
CA VAL A 368 -10.34 -4.49 -25.66
C VAL A 368 -9.76 -5.79 -25.07
N ASP A 369 -9.60 -6.82 -25.89
CA ASP A 369 -9.06 -8.11 -25.48
C ASP A 369 -7.66 -8.41 -26.05
N GLY A 370 -7.04 -7.41 -26.69
CA GLY A 370 -5.71 -7.55 -27.28
C GLY A 370 -4.62 -7.67 -26.23
N ASP A 371 -4.73 -6.92 -25.14
CA ASP A 371 -3.65 -6.77 -24.15
C ASP A 371 -4.17 -6.66 -22.70
N ARG A 372 -4.80 -7.73 -22.23
CA ARG A 372 -5.40 -7.79 -20.87
C ARG A 372 -4.39 -7.47 -19.77
N ALA A 373 -3.14 -7.92 -19.93
CA ALA A 373 -2.09 -7.67 -18.96
C ALA A 373 -1.71 -6.19 -18.85
N ARG A 374 -1.59 -5.47 -19.98
CA ARG A 374 -1.26 -4.03 -19.98
C ARG A 374 -2.42 -3.22 -19.42
N ILE A 375 -3.65 -3.53 -19.82
CA ILE A 375 -4.85 -2.88 -19.29
C ILE A 375 -4.92 -3.05 -17.77
N GLN A 376 -4.72 -4.28 -17.26
CA GLN A 376 -4.70 -4.51 -15.81
C GLN A 376 -3.57 -3.73 -15.13
N ALA A 377 -2.36 -3.71 -15.71
CA ALA A 377 -1.23 -3.00 -15.14
C ALA A 377 -1.45 -1.47 -15.05
N ILE A 378 -2.07 -0.88 -16.08
CA ILE A 378 -2.43 0.54 -16.07
C ILE A 378 -3.47 0.83 -15.00
N VAL A 379 -4.46 -0.03 -14.81
CA VAL A 379 -5.45 0.14 -13.73
C VAL A 379 -4.81 0.06 -12.34
N VAL A 380 -3.86 -0.85 -12.14
CA VAL A 380 -3.08 -0.92 -10.88
C VAL A 380 -2.33 0.41 -10.65
N ALA A 381 -1.66 0.94 -11.68
CA ALA A 381 -0.98 2.23 -11.59
C ALA A 381 -1.96 3.39 -11.33
N LEU A 382 -3.12 3.45 -11.99
CA LEU A 382 -4.14 4.48 -11.75
C LEU A 382 -4.68 4.46 -10.32
N ILE A 383 -4.89 3.27 -9.75
CA ILE A 383 -5.35 3.12 -8.36
C ILE A 383 -4.28 3.62 -7.39
N GLY A 384 -3.02 3.26 -7.62
CA GLY A 384 -1.91 3.74 -6.80
C GLY A 384 -1.73 5.25 -6.88
N HIS A 385 -1.78 5.82 -8.08
CA HIS A 385 -1.77 7.27 -8.28
C HIS A 385 -2.97 7.96 -7.59
N GLY A 386 -4.16 7.36 -7.66
CA GLY A 386 -5.33 7.87 -6.95
C GLY A 386 -5.14 7.88 -5.43
N LEU A 387 -4.51 6.85 -4.85
CA LEU A 387 -4.17 6.82 -3.43
C LEU A 387 -3.18 7.94 -3.06
N GLU A 388 -2.17 8.16 -3.89
CA GLU A 388 -1.20 9.25 -3.73
C GLU A 388 -1.88 10.62 -3.75
N ILE A 389 -2.78 10.88 -4.71
CA ILE A 389 -3.51 12.14 -4.80
C ILE A 389 -4.37 12.39 -3.57
N LEU A 390 -5.11 11.36 -3.10
CA LEU A 390 -5.90 11.46 -1.88
C LEU A 390 -5.02 11.77 -0.68
N ALA A 391 -3.87 11.10 -0.56
CA ALA A 391 -2.91 11.31 0.53
C ALA A 391 -2.33 12.73 0.56
N ARG A 392 -2.36 13.45 -0.56
CA ARG A 392 -1.96 14.86 -0.67
C ARG A 392 -3.11 15.84 -0.44
N GLY A 393 -4.35 15.36 -0.27
CA GLY A 393 -5.54 16.20 -0.23
C GLY A 393 -5.82 16.95 -1.53
N ALA A 394 -5.32 16.43 -2.66
CA ALA A 394 -5.46 17.05 -3.98
C ALA A 394 -6.66 16.49 -4.76
N LEU A 395 -7.09 17.23 -5.78
CA LEU A 395 -8.09 16.74 -6.74
C LEU A 395 -7.43 15.81 -7.76
N ALA A 396 -8.07 14.68 -8.06
CA ALA A 396 -7.57 13.72 -9.04
C ALA A 396 -7.48 14.32 -10.45
N GLU A 397 -6.36 14.09 -11.11
CA GLU A 397 -6.28 14.27 -12.56
C GLU A 397 -7.27 13.33 -13.27
N PRO A 398 -7.81 13.71 -14.44
CA PRO A 398 -8.69 12.84 -15.19
C PRO A 398 -7.98 11.53 -15.54
N PHE A 399 -8.57 10.39 -15.14
CA PHE A 399 -8.04 9.06 -15.43
C PHE A 399 -7.68 8.81 -16.91
N PRO A 400 -8.37 9.35 -17.93
CA PRO A 400 -7.97 9.18 -19.32
C PRO A 400 -6.57 9.76 -19.62
N ASP A 401 -6.25 10.93 -19.08
CA ASP A 401 -4.97 11.60 -19.34
C ASP A 401 -3.83 10.83 -18.67
N MET A 402 -4.03 10.40 -17.43
CA MET A 402 -3.06 9.59 -16.70
C MET A 402 -2.89 8.19 -17.32
N SER A 403 -3.97 7.60 -17.84
CA SER A 403 -3.90 6.31 -18.56
C SER A 403 -3.00 6.40 -19.78
N ARG A 404 -3.14 7.47 -20.57
CA ARG A 404 -2.28 7.73 -21.75
C ARG A 404 -0.85 8.02 -21.34
N HIS A 405 -0.64 8.77 -20.26
CA HIS A 405 0.69 9.01 -19.70
C HIS A 405 1.37 7.68 -19.30
N PHE A 406 0.72 6.81 -18.52
CA PHE A 406 1.28 5.51 -18.17
C PHE A 406 1.47 4.58 -19.38
N ALA A 407 0.60 4.67 -20.40
CA ALA A 407 0.72 3.89 -21.62
C ALA A 407 1.71 4.44 -22.66
N ARG A 408 2.32 5.62 -22.41
CA ARG A 408 3.18 6.33 -23.37
C ARG A 408 2.48 6.64 -24.70
N ILE A 409 1.24 7.08 -24.62
CA ILE A 409 0.46 7.51 -25.79
C ILE A 409 0.50 9.03 -25.81
N GLU A 410 1.19 9.58 -26.79
CA GLU A 410 1.27 11.03 -26.97
C GLU A 410 -0.13 11.63 -27.14
N ARG A 411 -0.35 12.83 -26.60
CA ARG A 411 -1.56 13.61 -26.91
C ARG A 411 -1.48 14.02 -28.38
N SER A 412 -2.24 13.36 -29.25
CA SER A 412 -2.57 13.97 -30.54
C SER A 412 -3.24 15.31 -30.25
N SER A 413 -2.56 16.38 -30.66
CA SER A 413 -2.99 17.77 -30.50
C SER A 413 -4.22 18.07 -31.34
#